data_AF-K1S8L3-F1
#
_entry.id   AF-K1S8L3-F1
#
_cell.length_a   1.000
_cell.length_b   1.000
_cell.length_c   1.000
_cell.angle_alpha   90.00
_cell.angle_beta   90.00
_cell.angle_gamma   90.00
#
_symmetry.space_group_name_H-M   'P 1'
#
loop_
_entity.id
_entity.type
_entity.pdbx_description
1 polymer ?
#
loop_
_entity_poly.entity_id
_entity_poly.type
_entity_poly.pdbx_seq_one_letter_code
_entity_poly.pdbx_strand_id
1 'polypeptide(L)'
;MLLMPFLIVSALSVMQMAVSLVIKPFFSFCISAGILVLSAYYLNPLLLGNYAMSQRNDLLIDNGVNTKTGIVFSLALLVLSCVVGLFIFRRYDILNKED
;
A
#
# COMPACT_ATOMS: atom_id res chain seq x y z
N MET A 1 15.81 2.59 -9.94
CA MET A 1 14.62 3.43 -9.68
C MET A 1 13.31 2.73 -10.01
N LEU A 2 13.22 1.88 -11.04
CA LEU A 2 12.01 1.10 -11.36
C LEU A 2 11.55 0.10 -10.29
N LEU A 3 12.46 -0.43 -9.47
CA LEU A 3 12.12 -1.41 -8.42
C LEU A 3 11.17 -0.86 -7.34
N MET A 4 11.24 0.45 -7.04
CA MET A 4 10.43 1.08 -5.99
C MET A 4 8.94 1.06 -6.30
N PRO A 5 8.47 1.52 -7.49
CA PRO A 5 7.07 1.41 -7.87
C PRO A 5 6.55 -0.03 -7.82
N PHE A 6 7.33 -1.04 -8.23
CA PHE A 6 6.90 -2.45 -8.11
C PHE A 6 6.67 -2.86 -6.66
N LEU A 7 7.59 -2.51 -5.77
CA LEU A 7 7.48 -2.84 -4.34
C LEU A 7 6.24 -2.16 -3.71
N ILE A 8 6.02 -0.89 -4.03
CA ILE A 8 4.91 -0.09 -3.48
C ILE A 8 3.56 -0.60 -4.01
N VAL A 9 3.47 -0.90 -5.30
CA VAL A 9 2.26 -1.49 -5.89
C VAL A 9 1.97 -2.83 -5.25
N SER A 10 2.98 -3.70 -5.07
CA SER A 10 2.78 -5.00 -4.41
C SER A 10 2.26 -4.85 -2.97
N ALA A 11 2.80 -3.90 -2.21
CA ALA A 11 2.35 -3.60 -0.86
C ALA A 11 0.90 -3.11 -0.81
N LEU A 12 0.53 -2.20 -1.72
CA LEU A 12 -0.83 -1.70 -1.83
C LEU A 12 -1.82 -2.77 -2.29
N SER A 13 -1.43 -3.67 -3.19
CA SER A 13 -2.27 -4.78 -3.65
C SER A 13 -2.58 -5.76 -2.51
N VAL A 14 -1.58 -6.12 -1.70
CA VAL A 14 -1.79 -7.01 -0.53
C VAL A 14 -2.66 -6.33 0.53
N MET A 15 -2.45 -5.04 0.79
CA MET A 15 -3.30 -4.25 1.68
C MET A 15 -4.75 -4.21 1.16
N GLN A 16 -4.95 -3.91 -0.13
CA GLN A 16 -6.27 -3.87 -0.76
C GLN A 16 -6.97 -5.23 -0.65
N MET A 17 -6.24 -6.33 -0.87
CA MET A 17 -6.76 -7.68 -0.69
C MET A 17 -7.19 -7.94 0.76
N ALA A 18 -6.37 -7.56 1.75
CA ALA A 18 -6.73 -7.69 3.16
C ALA A 18 -7.99 -6.88 3.53
N VAL A 19 -8.12 -5.64 3.03
CA VAL A 19 -9.30 -4.80 3.25
C VAL A 19 -10.54 -5.39 2.56
N SER A 20 -10.38 -6.06 1.42
CA SER A 20 -11.48 -6.68 0.68
C SER A 20 -12.12 -7.87 1.41
N LEU A 21 -11.45 -8.43 2.42
CA LEU A 21 -12.04 -9.44 3.31
C LEU A 21 -13.10 -8.85 4.24
N VAL A 22 -13.07 -7.53 4.49
CA VAL A 22 -14.01 -6.82 5.38
C VAL A 22 -15.07 -6.07 4.57
N ILE A 23 -14.66 -5.43 3.48
CA ILE A 23 -15.50 -4.56 2.64
C ILE A 23 -15.57 -5.13 1.22
N LYS A 24 -16.66 -4.90 0.48
CA LYS A 24 -16.74 -5.29 -0.94
C LYS A 24 -15.50 -4.81 -1.73
N PRO A 25 -14.99 -5.62 -2.67
CA PRO A 25 -13.71 -5.37 -3.37
C PRO A 25 -13.69 -4.05 -4.14
N PHE A 26 -14.85 -3.59 -4.64
CA PHE A 26 -14.97 -2.31 -5.34
C PHE A 26 -14.58 -1.12 -4.46
N PHE A 27 -15.06 -1.06 -3.22
CA PHE A 27 -14.71 0.03 -2.30
C PHE A 27 -13.25 -0.04 -1.86
N SER A 28 -12.71 -1.25 -1.68
CA SER A 28 -11.30 -1.46 -1.34
C SER A 28 -10.37 -0.88 -2.43
N PHE A 29 -10.75 -1.04 -3.70
CA PHE A 29 -10.04 -0.43 -4.83
C PHE A 29 -10.16 1.11 -4.84
N CYS A 30 -11.34 1.67 -4.56
CA CYS A 30 -11.50 3.12 -4.48
C CYS A 30 -10.60 3.74 -3.40
N ILE A 31 -10.43 3.07 -2.25
CA ILE A 31 -9.55 3.51 -1.18
C ILE A 31 -8.08 3.50 -1.64
N SER A 32 -7.60 2.40 -2.24
CA SER A 32 -6.22 2.31 -2.72
C SER A 32 -5.91 3.34 -3.82
N ALA A 33 -6.85 3.54 -4.75
CA ALA A 33 -6.76 4.60 -5.76
C ALA A 33 -6.73 6.00 -5.14
N GLY A 34 -7.59 6.28 -4.16
CA GLY A 34 -7.62 7.56 -3.45
C GLY A 34 -6.30 7.86 -2.74
N ILE A 35 -5.68 6.85 -2.10
CA ILE A 35 -4.35 6.98 -1.47
C ILE A 35 -3.29 7.36 -2.49
N LEU A 36 -3.28 6.74 -3.68
CA LEU A 36 -2.34 7.05 -4.75
C LEU A 36 -2.53 8.48 -5.28
N VAL A 37 -3.78 8.90 -5.49
CA VAL A 37 -4.09 10.27 -5.93
C VAL A 37 -3.65 11.28 -4.87
N LEU A 38 -4.00 11.07 -3.60
CA LEU A 38 -3.56 11.95 -2.51
C LEU A 38 -2.03 12.00 -2.40
N SER A 39 -1.35 10.88 -2.64
CA SER A 39 0.11 10.83 -2.67
C SER A 39 0.69 11.68 -3.79
N ALA A 40 0.03 11.77 -4.95
CA ALA A 40 0.49 12.61 -6.04
C ALA A 40 0.46 14.11 -5.69
N TYR A 41 -0.56 14.55 -4.97
CA TYR A 41 -0.74 15.97 -4.63
C TYR A 41 0.01 16.37 -3.35
N TYR A 42 0.04 15.53 -2.32
CA TYR A 42 0.69 15.84 -1.04
C TYR A 42 2.02 15.13 -0.88
N LEU A 43 3.10 15.90 -0.67
CA LEU A 43 4.41 15.38 -0.31
C LEU A 43 4.43 15.09 1.18
N ASN A 44 4.07 13.85 1.53
CA ASN A 44 4.04 13.37 2.90
C ASN A 44 4.79 12.04 2.97
N PRO A 45 5.79 11.89 3.86
CA PRO A 45 6.63 10.69 3.94
C PRO A 45 5.88 9.45 4.42
N LEU A 46 4.66 9.61 4.97
CA LEU A 46 3.75 8.52 5.32
C LEU A 46 2.98 7.98 4.10
N LEU A 47 2.82 8.77 3.04
CA LEU A 47 2.09 8.37 1.84
C LEU A 47 3.03 7.60 0.91
N LEU A 48 2.95 6.27 0.96
CA LEU A 48 3.81 5.33 0.21
C LEU A 48 3.86 5.61 -1.29
N GLY A 49 2.78 6.17 -1.88
CA GLY A 49 2.75 6.54 -3.30
C GLY A 49 3.79 7.59 -3.69
N ASN A 50 4.27 8.41 -2.74
CA ASN A 50 5.33 9.38 -2.99
C ASN A 50 6.67 8.72 -3.36
N TYR A 51 6.98 7.56 -2.78
CA TYR A 51 8.22 6.84 -3.04
C TYR A 51 8.21 6.09 -4.39
N ALA A 52 7.04 5.93 -5.02
CA ALA A 52 6.90 5.32 -6.34
C ALA A 52 7.31 6.31 -7.45
N MET A 53 7.21 7.61 -7.17
CA MET A 53 7.53 8.67 -8.10
C MET A 53 9.02 9.00 -8.04
N SER A 54 9.78 8.52 -9.03
CA SER A 54 11.23 8.74 -9.12
C SER A 54 11.64 10.22 -9.12
N GLN A 55 10.73 11.13 -9.48
CA GLN A 55 10.98 12.58 -9.58
C GLN A 55 11.09 13.30 -8.24
N ARG A 56 10.64 12.69 -7.13
CA ARG A 56 10.67 13.27 -5.76
C ARG A 56 11.74 12.66 -4.86
N ASN A 57 12.66 11.91 -5.46
CA ASN A 57 13.72 11.25 -4.71
C ASN A 57 14.79 12.25 -4.28
N ASP A 58 15.36 12.04 -3.09
CA ASP A 58 16.42 12.86 -2.49
C ASP A 58 17.71 12.92 -3.34
N LEU A 59 17.84 12.01 -4.32
CA LEU A 59 18.90 12.04 -5.34
C LEU A 59 18.76 13.15 -6.39
N LEU A 60 17.57 13.76 -6.51
CA LEU A 60 17.24 14.73 -7.57
C LEU A 60 16.76 16.09 -7.03
N ILE A 61 16.30 16.16 -5.77
CA ILE A 61 15.80 17.38 -5.12
C ILE A 61 16.29 17.40 -3.66
N ASP A 62 16.80 18.55 -3.21
CA ASP A 62 17.22 18.79 -1.83
C ASP A 62 15.97 18.83 -0.91
N ASN A 63 15.88 17.94 0.09
CA ASN A 63 14.68 17.54 0.85
C ASN A 63 13.72 16.56 0.13
N GLY A 64 14.26 15.67 -0.70
CA GLY A 64 13.46 14.60 -1.30
C GLY A 64 13.16 13.47 -0.32
N VAL A 65 12.28 12.55 -0.71
CA VAL A 65 11.90 11.43 0.15
C VAL A 65 12.97 10.33 0.06
N ASN A 66 13.53 9.90 1.19
CA ASN A 66 14.64 8.95 1.21
C ASN A 66 14.20 7.56 0.71
N THR A 67 14.81 7.07 -0.37
CA THR A 67 14.46 5.76 -0.96
C THR A 67 14.55 4.62 0.07
N LYS A 68 15.52 4.65 0.99
CA LYS A 68 15.72 3.59 1.99
C LYS A 68 14.57 3.51 2.99
N THR A 69 14.01 4.65 3.40
CA THR A 69 12.87 4.66 4.32
C THR A 69 11.62 4.11 3.62
N GLY A 70 11.42 4.44 2.33
CA GLY A 70 10.33 3.87 1.52
C GLY A 70 10.35 2.34 1.42
N ILE A 71 11.54 1.74 1.29
CA ILE A 71 11.71 0.28 1.28
C ILE A 71 11.29 -0.33 2.63
N VAL A 72 11.78 0.22 3.73
CA VAL A 72 11.46 -0.28 5.08
C VAL A 72 9.96 -0.17 5.35
N PHE A 73 9.34 0.96 5.02
CA PHE A 73 7.90 1.17 5.19
C PHE A 73 7.06 0.24 4.31
N SER A 74 7.43 0.02 3.05
CA SER A 74 6.69 -0.88 2.16
C SER A 74 6.80 -2.34 2.60
N LEU A 75 7.97 -2.78 3.07
CA LEU A 75 8.12 -4.12 3.67
C LEU A 75 7.28 -4.27 4.95
N ALA A 76 7.30 -3.27 5.82
CA ALA A 76 6.52 -3.27 7.04
C ALA A 76 5.01 -3.34 6.74
N LEU A 77 4.54 -2.57 5.75
CA LEU A 77 3.14 -2.57 5.33
C LEU A 77 2.75 -3.92 4.69
N LEU A 78 3.62 -4.55 3.91
CA LEU A 78 3.41 -5.90 3.37
C LEU A 78 3.20 -6.92 4.49
N VAL A 79 4.13 -6.96 5.46
CA VAL A 79 4.07 -7.89 6.59
C VAL A 79 2.82 -7.63 7.42
N LEU A 80 2.53 -6.37 7.76
CA LEU A 80 1.34 -6.00 8.54
C LEU A 80 0.06 -6.41 7.82
N SER A 81 -0.05 -6.11 6.52
CA SER A 81 -1.24 -6.45 5.71
C SER A 81 -1.43 -7.96 5.62
N CYS A 82 -0.34 -8.72 5.51
CA CYS A 82 -0.39 -10.18 5.48
C CYS A 82 -0.85 -10.75 6.83
N VAL A 83 -0.31 -10.26 7.95
CA VAL A 83 -0.70 -10.71 9.30
C VAL A 83 -2.16 -10.36 9.59
N VAL A 84 -2.59 -9.13 9.28
CA VAL A 84 -3.97 -8.67 9.45
C VAL A 84 -4.91 -9.46 8.54
N GLY A 85 -4.56 -9.63 7.26
CA GLY A 85 -5.32 -10.43 6.30
C GLY A 85 -5.47 -11.88 6.77
N LEU A 86 -4.40 -12.51 7.24
CA LEU A 86 -4.43 -13.87 7.78
C LEU A 86 -5.31 -13.96 9.04
N PHE A 87 -5.20 -13.00 9.95
CA PHE A 87 -6.02 -12.99 11.17
C PHE A 87 -7.51 -12.83 10.87
N ILE A 88 -7.85 -11.89 9.97
CA ILE A 88 -9.22 -11.69 9.51
C ILE A 88 -9.71 -12.95 8.80
N PHE A 89 -8.93 -13.49 7.86
CA PHE A 89 -9.27 -14.71 7.13
C PHE A 89 -9.51 -15.92 8.05
N ARG A 90 -8.74 -16.05 9.14
CA ARG A 90 -8.95 -17.12 10.13
C ARG A 90 -10.22 -16.95 10.95
N ARG A 91 -10.71 -15.71 11.13
CA ARG A 91 -11.99 -15.43 11.82
C ARG A 91 -13.16 -15.38 10.84
N TYR A 92 -12.90 -15.15 9.57
CA TYR A 92 -13.90 -15.16 8.51
C TYR A 92 -14.14 -16.61 8.11
N ASP A 93 -15.30 -17.15 8.47
CA ASP A 93 -15.76 -18.43 7.96
C ASP A 93 -16.19 -18.27 6.50
N ILE A 94 -15.20 -18.28 5.60
CA ILE A 94 -15.39 -18.19 4.14
C ILE A 94 -16.28 -19.31 3.59
N LEU A 95 -16.51 -20.38 4.35
CA LEU A 95 -17.33 -21.51 3.93
C LEU A 95 -18.83 -21.29 4.17
N ASN A 96 -19.22 -20.29 4.96
CA ASN A 96 -20.61 -20.07 5.39
C ASN A 96 -21.25 -18.84 4.73
N LYS A 97 -20.75 -18.43 3.56
CA LYS A 97 -21.18 -17.23 2.83
C LYS A 97 -21.73 -17.56 1.44
N GLU A 98 -22.43 -18.68 1.36
CA GLU A 98 -23.31 -19.03 0.25
C GLU A 98 -24.73 -19.10 0.81
N ASP A 99 -25.35 -17.93 1.00
CA ASP A 99 -26.80 -17.72 1.11
C ASP A 99 -27.17 -16.52 0.23
#